data_AF-A0A800J6X1-F1
#
_entry.id   AF-A0A800J6X1-F1
#
_cell.length_a   1.000
_cell.length_b   1.000
_cell.length_c   1.000
_cell.angle_alpha   90.00
_cell.angle_beta   90.00
_cell.angle_gamma   90.00
#
_symmetry.space_group_name_H-M   'P 1'
#
loop_
_entity.id
_entity.type
_entity.pdbx_description
1 polymer ?
#
loop_
_entity_poly.entity_id
_entity_poly.type
_entity_poly.pdbx_seq_one_letter_code
_entity_poly.pdbx_strand_id
1 'polypeptide(L)'
;MSLALTPNEAAFTVGRDVDAVQRAVDSGVVEKRTRTIRGRERRVFGRSELRFFKVVAGVEDDLTKKGRRKLYEAILHPRGQKVSVGPFEVDIADVDRQIEDRLADLQRIRGVAATGPEGTVVLRGTSIPVHVVAALAEAGGLDVSADTSREAA
;
A
#
# COMPACT_ATOMS: atom_id res chain seq x y z
N MET A 1 -4.09 -18.07 2.10
CA MET A 1 -2.97 -17.56 1.28
C MET A 1 -2.17 -16.57 2.12
N SER A 2 -0.84 -16.64 2.14
CA SER A 2 -0.03 -15.62 2.82
C SER A 2 -0.03 -14.34 1.97
N LEU A 3 -0.44 -13.22 2.58
CA LEU A 3 -0.36 -11.89 1.96
C LEU A 3 1.11 -11.57 1.65
N ALA A 4 1.41 -11.27 0.39
CA ALA A 4 2.76 -10.92 -0.06
C ALA A 4 2.66 -9.79 -1.09
N LEU A 5 2.91 -8.57 -0.64
CA LEU A 5 2.86 -7.35 -1.45
C LEU A 5 4.26 -6.89 -1.82
N THR A 6 4.43 -6.41 -3.05
CA THR A 6 5.64 -5.68 -3.48
C THR A 6 5.74 -4.32 -2.76
N PRO A 7 6.89 -3.62 -2.81
CA PRO A 7 7.04 -2.31 -2.17
C PRO A 7 5.99 -1.29 -2.57
N ASN A 8 5.65 -1.19 -3.87
CA ASN A 8 4.63 -0.26 -4.36
C ASN A 8 3.24 -0.60 -3.83
N GLU A 9 2.89 -1.88 -3.81
CA GLU A 9 1.59 -2.34 -3.31
C GLU A 9 1.46 -2.14 -1.81
N ALA A 10 2.53 -2.39 -1.05
CA ALA A 10 2.56 -2.12 0.38
C ALA A 10 2.42 -0.63 0.66
N ALA A 11 3.21 0.21 -0.01
CA ALA A 11 3.17 1.67 0.09
C ALA A 11 1.79 2.24 -0.21
N PHE A 12 1.15 1.80 -1.30
CA PHE A 12 -0.24 2.13 -1.61
C PHE A 12 -1.19 1.74 -0.47
N THR A 13 -1.06 0.51 0.04
CA THR A 13 -1.98 -0.04 1.06
C THR A 13 -1.91 0.75 2.37
N VAL A 14 -0.74 1.23 2.76
CA VAL A 14 -0.57 1.98 4.01
C VAL A 14 -0.61 3.50 3.81
N GLY A 15 -0.77 3.98 2.57
CA GLY A 15 -0.81 5.41 2.22
C GLY A 15 0.52 6.12 2.44
N ARG A 16 1.63 5.54 1.96
CA ARG A 16 3.00 6.02 2.19
C ARG A 16 3.82 6.07 0.92
N ASP A 17 4.92 6.80 0.98
CA ASP A 17 5.96 6.74 -0.05
C ASP A 17 6.68 5.39 -0.06
N VAL A 18 6.96 4.91 -1.27
CA VAL A 18 7.67 3.64 -1.49
C VAL A 18 9.06 3.66 -0.86
N ASP A 19 9.75 4.81 -0.92
CA ASP A 19 11.06 4.99 -0.32
C ASP A 19 11.05 4.83 1.19
N ALA A 20 9.97 5.24 1.84
CA ALA A 20 9.84 5.12 3.28
C ALA A 20 9.67 3.66 3.72
N VAL A 21 8.88 2.88 2.96
CA VAL A 21 8.74 1.43 3.12
C VAL A 21 10.07 0.71 2.89
N GLN A 22 10.82 1.10 1.85
CA GLN A 22 12.12 0.50 1.55
C GLN A 22 13.18 0.83 2.63
N ARG A 23 13.24 2.10 3.05
CA ARG A 23 14.18 2.59 4.07
C ARG A 23 14.00 1.88 5.42
N ALA A 24 12.78 1.53 5.79
CA ALA A 24 12.52 0.77 7.02
C ALA A 24 13.19 -0.62 7.00
N VAL A 25 13.26 -1.27 5.83
CA VAL A 25 13.99 -2.53 5.66
C VAL A 25 15.49 -2.31 5.58
N ASP A 26 15.93 -1.32 4.81
CA ASP A 26 17.36 -1.07 4.59
C ASP A 26 18.06 -0.59 5.87
N SER A 27 17.34 0.13 6.73
CA SER A 27 17.81 0.50 8.06
C SER A 27 17.80 -0.66 9.06
N GLY A 28 17.22 -1.81 8.72
CA GLY A 28 17.12 -2.99 9.61
C GLY A 28 16.10 -2.83 10.74
N VAL A 29 15.11 -1.94 10.58
CA VAL A 29 13.97 -1.84 11.49
C VAL A 29 12.97 -2.96 11.21
N VAL A 30 12.73 -3.26 9.93
CA VAL A 30 11.86 -4.34 9.44
C VAL A 30 12.71 -5.45 8.85
N GLU A 31 12.29 -6.70 9.07
CA GLU A 31 12.96 -7.87 8.50
C GLU A 31 12.90 -7.88 6.98
N LYS A 32 14.03 -8.18 6.35
CA LYS A 32 14.08 -8.38 4.89
C LYS A 32 13.46 -9.74 4.55
N ARG A 33 12.35 -9.72 3.81
CA ARG A 33 11.75 -10.91 3.19
C ARG A 33 11.71 -10.77 1.68
N THR A 34 12.02 -11.85 0.96
CA THR A 34 12.03 -11.90 -0.49
C THR A 34 11.25 -13.11 -1.01
N ARG A 35 10.74 -12.99 -2.25
CA ARG A 35 10.05 -14.06 -2.96
C ARG A 35 10.36 -13.98 -4.46
N THR A 36 10.49 -15.12 -5.10
CA THR A 36 10.61 -15.18 -6.57
C THR A 36 9.25 -14.87 -7.21
N ILE A 37 9.19 -13.77 -7.97
CA ILE A 37 8.01 -13.34 -8.72
C ILE A 37 8.43 -13.14 -10.17
N ARG A 38 7.80 -13.86 -11.10
CA ARG A 38 8.13 -13.84 -12.55
C ARG A 38 9.64 -14.04 -12.81
N GLY A 39 10.24 -15.02 -12.13
CA GLY A 39 11.65 -15.38 -12.29
C GLY A 39 12.66 -14.42 -11.66
N ARG A 40 12.21 -13.37 -10.95
CA ARG A 40 13.10 -12.43 -10.25
C ARG A 40 12.83 -12.45 -8.75
N GLU A 41 13.89 -12.40 -7.95
CA GLU A 41 13.76 -12.20 -6.51
C GLU A 41 13.28 -10.78 -6.22
N ARG A 42 12.17 -10.65 -5.49
CA ARG A 42 11.55 -9.37 -5.13
C ARG A 42 11.31 -9.30 -3.64
N ARG A 43 11.54 -8.13 -3.05
CA ARG A 43 11.15 -7.85 -1.66
C ARG A 43 9.64 -7.94 -1.53
N VAL A 44 9.17 -8.57 -0.45
CA VAL A 44 7.74 -8.73 -0.18
C VAL A 44 7.39 -8.39 1.27
N PHE A 45 6.18 -7.90 1.46
CA PHE A 45 5.63 -7.49 2.75
C PHE A 45 4.32 -8.22 3.03
N GLY A 46 4.17 -8.72 4.25
CA GLY A 46 2.95 -9.32 4.76
C GLY A 46 2.23 -8.39 5.73
N ARG A 47 1.22 -8.93 6.42
CA ARG A 47 0.32 -8.14 7.26
C ARG A 47 1.04 -7.44 8.42
N SER A 48 1.99 -8.10 9.07
CA SER A 48 2.73 -7.50 10.19
C SER A 48 3.56 -6.29 9.75
N GLU A 49 4.17 -6.35 8.57
CA GLU A 49 4.92 -5.22 8.02
C GLU A 49 3.98 -4.06 7.66
N LEU A 50 2.81 -4.35 7.08
CA LEU A 50 1.80 -3.32 6.80
C LEU A 50 1.30 -2.63 8.07
N ARG A 51 1.02 -3.40 9.14
CA ARG A 51 0.67 -2.84 10.45
C ARG A 51 1.76 -1.90 10.94
N PHE A 52 3.02 -2.34 10.90
CA PHE A 52 4.14 -1.50 11.31
C PHE A 52 4.23 -0.20 10.52
N PHE A 53 4.16 -0.27 9.18
CA PHE A 53 4.25 0.94 8.35
C PHE A 53 3.10 1.91 8.60
N LYS A 54 1.90 1.38 8.87
CA LYS A 54 0.71 2.17 9.16
C LYS A 54 0.79 2.85 10.53
N VAL A 55 1.26 2.12 11.55
CA VAL A 55 1.35 2.61 12.94
C VAL A 55 2.46 3.62 13.11
N VAL A 56 3.62 3.38 12.47
CA VAL A 56 4.76 4.28 12.61
C VAL A 56 4.54 5.59 11.85
N ALA A 57 3.59 5.62 10.89
CA ALA A 57 3.29 6.82 10.10
C ALA A 57 2.92 8.01 11.02
N GLY A 58 3.65 9.11 10.84
CA GLY A 58 3.44 10.34 11.62
C GLY A 58 4.17 10.40 12.96
N VAL A 59 4.82 9.32 13.41
CA VAL A 59 5.61 9.28 14.67
C VAL A 59 7.04 8.78 14.44
N GLU A 60 7.50 8.74 13.19
CA GLU A 60 8.77 8.11 12.79
C GLU A 60 9.98 8.87 13.30
N ASP A 61 9.85 10.19 13.31
CA ASP A 61 10.88 11.12 13.74
C ASP A 61 10.91 11.23 15.27
N ASP A 62 9.78 10.97 15.93
CA ASP A 62 9.68 10.89 17.39
C ASP A 62 10.26 9.61 17.97
N LEU A 63 10.39 8.56 17.13
CA LEU A 63 10.91 7.27 17.54
C LEU A 63 12.37 7.07 17.10
N THR A 64 13.23 6.87 18.09
CA THR A 64 14.59 6.35 17.85
C THR A 64 14.53 5.03 17.08
N LYS A 65 15.61 4.70 16.36
CA LYS A 65 15.73 3.41 15.66
C LYS A 65 15.44 2.21 16.57
N LYS A 66 15.88 2.27 17.84
CA LYS A 66 15.59 1.25 18.86
C LYS A 66 14.10 1.21 19.22
N GLY A 67 13.45 2.36 19.35
CA GLY A 67 12.01 2.46 19.57
C GLY A 67 11.20 1.86 18.42
N ARG A 68 11.55 2.19 17.18
CA ARG A 68 10.92 1.60 15.98
C ARG A 68 11.08 0.08 15.91
N ARG A 69 12.27 -0.46 16.26
CA ARG A 69 12.48 -1.91 16.33
C ARG A 69 11.58 -2.58 17.38
N LYS A 70 11.52 -2.02 18.59
CA LYS A 70 10.63 -2.54 19.66
C LYS A 70 9.16 -2.53 19.24
N LEU A 71 8.74 -1.47 18.54
CA LEU A 71 7.39 -1.39 17.99
C LEU A 71 7.13 -2.48 16.95
N TYR A 72 8.06 -2.68 16.02
CA TYR A 72 7.96 -3.75 15.03
C TYR A 72 7.87 -5.13 15.69
N GLU A 73 8.73 -5.42 16.67
CA GLU A 73 8.72 -6.68 17.43
C GLU A 73 7.38 -6.93 18.15
N ALA A 74 6.80 -5.88 18.74
CA ALA A 74 5.51 -5.97 19.41
C ALA A 74 4.34 -6.20 18.42
N ILE A 75 4.45 -5.68 17.20
CA ILE A 75 3.49 -5.88 16.10
C ILE A 75 3.60 -7.27 15.46
N LEU A 76 4.78 -7.89 15.47
CA LEU A 76 4.96 -9.25 14.95
C LEU A 76 4.13 -10.28 15.73
N HIS A 77 3.98 -10.07 17.04
CA HIS A 77 3.32 -11.01 17.95
C HIS A 77 2.32 -10.29 18.87
N PRO A 78 1.22 -9.74 18.32
CA PRO A 78 0.27 -8.95 19.11
C PRO A 78 -0.45 -9.86 20.11
N ARG A 79 -0.55 -9.41 21.37
CA ARG A 79 -1.32 -10.11 22.42
C ARG A 79 -2.74 -9.56 22.43
N GLY A 80 -3.57 -10.07 21.52
CA GLY A 80 -4.94 -9.59 21.31
C GLY A 80 -5.02 -8.45 20.30
N GLN A 81 -6.00 -7.57 20.47
CA GLN A 81 -6.26 -6.46 19.52
C GLN A 81 -5.46 -5.20 19.83
N LYS A 82 -4.62 -5.21 20.88
CA LYS A 82 -3.83 -4.06 21.30
C LYS A 82 -2.36 -4.42 21.40
N VAL A 83 -1.50 -3.49 21.02
CA VAL A 83 -0.05 -3.58 21.17
C VAL A 83 0.43 -2.41 21.99
N SER A 84 1.23 -2.70 23.02
CA SER A 84 1.78 -1.69 23.92
C SER A 84 3.31 -1.66 23.83
N VAL A 85 3.88 -0.46 23.72
CA VAL A 85 5.33 -0.22 23.70
C VAL A 85 5.63 0.94 24.63
N GLY A 86 6.07 0.65 25.85
CA GLY A 86 6.18 1.69 26.88
C GLY A 86 4.81 2.29 27.18
N PRO A 87 4.63 3.63 27.14
CA PRO A 87 3.34 4.27 27.36
C PRO A 87 2.43 4.31 26.12
N PHE A 88 2.93 3.90 24.95
CA PHE A 88 2.15 3.93 23.72
C PHE A 88 1.30 2.67 23.61
N GLU A 89 0.01 2.86 23.33
CA GLU A 89 -0.94 1.78 23.01
C GLU A 89 -1.48 1.98 21.60
N VAL A 90 -1.51 0.88 20.85
CA VAL A 90 -1.96 0.86 19.45
C VAL A 90 -3.10 -0.14 19.34
N ASP A 91 -4.24 0.32 18.81
CA ASP A 91 -5.35 -0.54 18.43
C ASP A 91 -5.05 -1.20 17.08
N ILE A 92 -4.70 -2.48 17.11
CA ILE A 92 -4.38 -3.27 15.91
C ILE A 92 -5.65 -3.61 15.12
N ALA A 93 -6.81 -3.69 15.76
CA ALA A 93 -8.05 -4.00 15.04
C ALA A 93 -8.45 -2.84 14.12
N ASP A 94 -8.29 -1.59 14.58
CA ASP A 94 -8.49 -0.43 13.72
C ASP A 94 -7.47 -0.38 12.57
N VAL A 95 -6.19 -0.63 12.87
CA VAL A 95 -5.13 -0.70 11.85
C VAL A 95 -5.43 -1.76 10.80
N ASP A 96 -5.86 -2.96 11.22
CA ASP A 96 -6.23 -4.05 10.32
C ASP A 96 -7.41 -3.66 9.43
N ARG A 97 -8.46 -3.02 9.98
CA ARG A 97 -9.61 -2.54 9.21
C ARG A 97 -9.17 -1.57 8.11
N GLN A 98 -8.35 -0.58 8.44
CA GLN A 98 -7.83 0.37 7.45
C GLN A 98 -6.97 -0.30 6.37
N ILE A 99 -6.21 -1.34 6.74
CA ILE A 99 -5.43 -2.14 5.78
C ILE A 99 -6.37 -2.92 4.86
N GLU A 100 -7.40 -3.56 5.39
CA GLU A 100 -8.35 -4.34 4.59
C GLU A 100 -9.11 -3.47 3.59
N ASP A 101 -9.55 -2.27 3.98
CA ASP A 101 -10.20 -1.32 3.07
C ASP A 101 -9.30 -0.99 1.88
N ARG A 102 -8.02 -0.70 2.14
CA ARG A 102 -7.04 -0.39 1.10
C ARG A 102 -6.63 -1.62 0.28
N LEU A 103 -6.63 -2.82 0.88
CA LEU A 103 -6.43 -4.06 0.14
C LEU A 103 -7.60 -4.35 -0.81
N ALA A 104 -8.83 -4.04 -0.39
CA ALA A 104 -10.01 -4.15 -1.26
C ALA A 104 -9.88 -3.19 -2.45
N ASP A 105 -9.45 -1.95 -2.23
CA ASP A 105 -9.14 -1.00 -3.31
C ASP A 105 -8.08 -1.53 -4.26
N LEU A 106 -6.97 -2.05 -3.73
CA LEU A 106 -5.90 -2.64 -4.53
C LEU A 106 -6.42 -3.81 -5.37
N GLN A 107 -7.30 -4.65 -4.81
CA GLN A 107 -7.94 -5.74 -5.54
C GLN A 107 -8.86 -5.23 -6.66
N ARG A 108 -9.66 -4.18 -6.40
CA ARG A 108 -10.48 -3.54 -7.43
C ARG A 108 -9.62 -2.99 -8.58
N ILE A 109 -8.51 -2.33 -8.27
CA ILE A 109 -7.56 -1.82 -9.26
C ILE A 109 -6.98 -2.96 -10.11
N ARG A 110 -6.56 -4.07 -9.49
CA ARG A 110 -6.11 -5.27 -10.21
C ARG A 110 -7.22 -5.85 -11.11
N GLY A 111 -8.47 -5.78 -10.65
CA GLY A 111 -9.64 -6.22 -11.39
C GLY A 111 -9.84 -5.45 -12.70
N VAL A 112 -9.53 -4.15 -12.72
CA VAL A 112 -9.68 -3.31 -13.93
C VAL A 112 -8.42 -3.22 -14.79
N ALA A 113 -7.29 -3.72 -14.33
CA ALA A 113 -6.03 -3.76 -15.07
C ALA A 113 -5.75 -5.15 -15.65
N ALA A 114 -5.10 -5.21 -16.81
CA ALA A 114 -4.62 -6.43 -17.43
C ALA A 114 -3.19 -6.25 -17.96
N THR A 115 -2.47 -7.36 -18.16
CA THR A 115 -1.19 -7.33 -18.88
C THR A 115 -1.50 -7.40 -20.37
N GLY A 116 -1.19 -6.33 -21.10
CA GLY A 116 -1.32 -6.24 -22.55
C GLY A 116 -0.08 -6.76 -23.29
N PRO A 117 -0.02 -6.50 -24.61
CA PRO A 117 1.14 -6.84 -25.43
C PRO A 117 2.43 -6.23 -24.85
N GLU A 118 3.54 -6.97 -25.01
CA GLU A 118 4.88 -6.53 -24.57
C GLU A 118 5.02 -6.26 -23.06
N GLY A 119 4.04 -6.68 -22.24
CA GLY A 119 4.08 -6.51 -20.79
C GLY A 119 3.55 -5.17 -20.28
N THR A 120 3.00 -4.32 -21.17
CA THR A 120 2.38 -3.05 -20.79
C THR A 120 1.11 -3.28 -19.97
N VAL A 121 0.89 -2.52 -18.90
CA VAL A 121 -0.36 -2.59 -18.13
C VAL A 121 -1.44 -1.76 -18.84
N VAL A 122 -2.52 -2.42 -19.23
CA VAL A 122 -3.66 -1.83 -19.96
C VAL A 122 -4.95 -1.91 -19.15
N LEU A 123 -5.92 -1.06 -19.45
CA LEU A 123 -7.28 -1.21 -18.91
C LEU A 123 -7.92 -2.47 -19.51
N ARG A 124 -8.50 -3.29 -18.65
CA ARG A 124 -9.09 -4.58 -19.02
C ARG A 124 -10.17 -4.38 -20.08
N GLY A 125 -10.12 -5.21 -21.13
CA GLY A 125 -11.03 -5.12 -22.27
C GLY A 125 -10.65 -4.04 -23.28
N THR A 126 -9.51 -3.36 -23.10
CA THR A 126 -9.03 -2.32 -24.01
C THR A 126 -7.55 -2.53 -24.34
N SER A 127 -7.04 -1.79 -25.34
CA SER A 127 -5.61 -1.63 -25.60
C SER A 127 -5.01 -0.38 -24.93
N ILE A 128 -5.81 0.35 -24.13
CA ILE A 128 -5.43 1.64 -23.56
C ILE A 128 -4.46 1.43 -22.39
N PRO A 129 -3.22 1.98 -22.44
CA PRO A 129 -2.29 1.86 -21.33
C PRO A 129 -2.73 2.66 -20.10
N VAL A 130 -2.63 2.06 -18.91
CA VAL A 130 -3.04 2.70 -17.65
C VAL A 130 -2.26 3.99 -17.39
N HIS A 131 -0.97 4.01 -17.70
CA HIS A 131 -0.11 5.19 -17.48
C HIS A 131 -0.54 6.42 -18.30
N VAL A 132 -1.11 6.21 -19.50
CA VAL A 132 -1.63 7.31 -20.33
C VAL A 132 -2.86 7.93 -19.68
N VAL A 133 -3.79 7.09 -19.20
CA VAL A 133 -4.99 7.55 -18.51
C VAL A 133 -4.63 8.30 -17.22
N ALA A 134 -3.65 7.80 -16.47
CA ALA A 134 -3.15 8.48 -15.27
C ALA A 134 -2.57 9.87 -15.61
N ALA A 135 -1.72 9.97 -16.63
CA ALA A 135 -1.15 11.24 -17.07
C ALA A 135 -2.22 12.24 -17.54
N LEU A 136 -3.26 11.78 -18.25
CA LEU A 136 -4.38 12.62 -18.67
C LEU A 136 -5.21 13.13 -17.48
N ALA A 137 -5.43 12.27 -16.48
CA ALA A 137 -6.15 12.66 -15.26
C ALA A 137 -5.36 13.72 -14.45
N GLU A 138 -4.03 13.56 -14.33
CA GLU A 138 -3.16 14.53 -13.67
C GLU A 138 -3.10 15.88 -14.40
N ALA A 139 -3.20 15.87 -15.73
CA ALA A 139 -3.26 17.08 -16.55
C ALA A 139 -4.63 17.80 -16.50
N GLY A 140 -5.59 17.33 -15.68
CA GLY A 140 -6.93 17.92 -15.56
C GLY A 140 -7.87 17.61 -16.74
N GLY A 141 -7.54 16.62 -17.58
CA GLY A 141 -8.22 16.34 -18.84
C GLY A 141 -9.57 15.62 -18.75
N LEU A 142 -10.20 15.56 -17.57
CA LEU A 142 -11.52 14.98 -17.38
C LEU A 142 -12.44 15.98 -16.67
N ASP A 143 -12.68 17.10 -17.33
CA ASP A 143 -13.80 17.97 -17.01
C ASP A 143 -15.08 17.30 -17.56
N VAL A 144 -15.60 16.31 -16.83
CA VAL A 144 -16.90 15.69 -17.15
C VAL A 144 -17.99 16.65 -16.66
N SER A 145 -18.07 17.82 -17.27
CA SER A 145 -19.24 18.68 -17.15
C SER A 145 -20.38 17.97 -17.88
N ALA A 146 -21.20 17.26 -17.10
CA ALA A 146 -22.50 16.79 -17.54
C ALA A 146 -23.39 18.01 -17.81
N ASP A 147 -23.29 18.59 -19.00
CA ASP A 147 -24.26 19.55 -19.51
C ASP A 147 -25.58 18.83 -19.76
N THR A 148 -26.39 18.74 -18.70
CA THR A 148 -27.80 18.36 -18.77
C THR A 148 -28.62 19.61 -18.57
N SER A 149 -28.53 20.55 -19.50
CA SER A 149 -29.45 21.70 -19.57
C SER A 149 -29.57 22.24 -20.99
N ARG A 150 -30.25 21.49 -21.87
CA ARG A 150 -30.98 22.06 -23.02
C ARG A 150 -31.88 21.01 -23.68
N GLU A 151 -33.14 20.96 -23.26
CA GLU A 151 -34.31 21.05 -24.15
C GLU A 151 -35.60 21.02 -23.31
N ALA A 152 -36.08 22.20 -22.94
CA ALA A 152 -37.49 22.44 -22.72
C ALA A 152 -37.82 23.68 -23.54
N ALA A 153 -38.37 23.44 -24.73
CA ALA A 153 -39.05 24.41 -25.57
C ALA A 153 -40.47 23.89 -25.80
#